data_AF-A0AAU9JP33-F1
#
_entry.id   AF-A0AAU9JP33-F1
#
_cell.length_a   1.000
_cell.length_b   1.000
_cell.length_c   1.000
_cell.angle_alpha   90.00
_cell.angle_beta   90.00
_cell.angle_gamma   90.00
#
_symmetry.space_group_name_H-M   'P 1'
#
loop_
_entity.id
_entity.type
_entity.pdbx_description
1 polymer ?
#
loop_
_entity_poly.entity_id
_entity_poly.type
_entity_poly.pdbx_seq_one_letter_code
_entity_poly.pdbx_strand_id
1 'polypeptide(L)'
;MVENSWNFQFLPPQVDVYSKDEVFSNLIHSAKAYSSCAPVVKKFAECRKRPIGKIVDPETCQPYAEHLIECYNEVKGVPASCKTSYEKVFNCLQHGGKCEEDLRGYLDCKHPATSKYEKY
;
A
#
# COMPACT_ATOMS: atom_id res chain seq x y z
N MET A 1 37.53 -31.91 -2.83
CA MET A 1 37.38 -30.46 -2.63
C MET A 1 36.36 -29.99 -3.65
N VAL A 2 35.11 -29.81 -3.23
CA VAL A 2 34.06 -29.27 -4.10
C VAL A 2 33.98 -27.79 -3.77
N GLU A 3 34.56 -26.95 -4.62
CA GLU A 3 34.36 -25.51 -4.57
C GLU A 3 32.90 -25.24 -4.92
N ASN A 4 32.09 -24.93 -3.90
CA ASN A 4 30.77 -24.35 -4.08
C ASN A 4 30.96 -22.95 -4.68
N SER A 5 31.02 -22.88 -6.02
CA SER A 5 30.86 -21.64 -6.75
C SER A 5 29.45 -21.13 -6.47
N TRP A 6 29.37 -20.04 -5.70
CA TRP A 6 28.15 -19.29 -5.51
C TRP A 6 27.72 -18.73 -6.87
N ASN A 7 26.85 -19.46 -7.56
CA ASN A 7 26.30 -19.03 -8.84
C ASN A 7 25.23 -17.95 -8.54
N PHE A 8 25.69 -16.72 -8.32
CA PHE A 8 24.85 -15.53 -8.33
C PHE A 8 24.38 -15.24 -9.76
N GLN A 9 23.59 -16.17 -10.33
CA GLN A 9 22.64 -15.80 -11.36
C GLN A 9 21.62 -14.86 -10.70
N PHE A 10 22.00 -13.59 -10.59
CA PHE A 10 21.11 -12.45 -10.67
C PHE A 10 20.34 -12.61 -11.99
N LEU A 11 19.34 -13.49 -12.00
CA LEU A 11 18.22 -13.27 -12.87
C LEU A 11 17.69 -11.91 -12.43
N PRO A 12 17.76 -10.86 -13.27
CA PRO A 12 17.06 -9.63 -12.96
C PRO A 12 15.62 -10.02 -12.59
N PRO A 13 15.00 -9.39 -11.58
CA PRO A 13 13.61 -9.68 -11.25
C PRO A 13 12.83 -9.65 -12.56
N GLN A 14 12.15 -10.76 -12.89
CA GLN A 14 11.47 -10.87 -14.17
C GLN A 14 10.54 -9.67 -14.30
N VAL A 15 10.63 -8.98 -15.43
CA VAL A 15 10.06 -7.63 -15.63
C VAL A 15 8.51 -7.63 -15.58
N ASP A 16 7.91 -8.79 -15.32
CA ASP A 16 6.50 -9.09 -15.57
C ASP A 16 5.80 -9.75 -14.37
N VAL A 17 6.29 -9.61 -13.12
CA VAL A 17 5.65 -10.26 -11.95
C VAL A 17 4.20 -9.79 -11.74
N TYR A 18 3.86 -8.58 -12.18
CA TYR A 18 2.54 -7.99 -11.99
C TYR A 18 1.89 -7.68 -13.33
N SER A 19 0.63 -8.08 -13.47
CA SER A 19 -0.22 -7.64 -14.56
C SER A 19 -0.46 -6.13 -14.48
N LYS A 20 -0.74 -5.48 -15.62
CA LYS A 20 -1.08 -4.05 -15.66
C LYS A 20 -2.26 -3.72 -14.75
N ASP A 21 -3.24 -4.63 -14.69
CA ASP A 21 -4.43 -4.50 -13.85
C ASP A 21 -4.08 -4.53 -12.36
N GLU A 22 -3.17 -5.41 -11.93
CA GLU A 22 -2.67 -5.41 -10.55
C GLU A 22 -1.91 -4.14 -10.23
N VAL A 23 -1.11 -3.62 -11.17
CA VAL A 23 -0.40 -2.35 -10.98
C VAL A 23 -1.39 -1.20 -10.77
N PHE A 24 -2.43 -1.10 -11.60
CA PHE A 24 -3.44 -0.06 -11.47
C PHE A 24 -4.27 -0.19 -10.20
N SER A 25 -4.70 -1.40 -9.85
CA SER A 25 -5.42 -1.67 -8.60
C SER A 25 -4.56 -1.26 -7.40
N ASN A 26 -3.31 -1.71 -7.33
CA ASN A 26 -2.39 -1.36 -6.24
C ASN A 26 -2.13 0.16 -6.17
N LEU A 27 -2.01 0.83 -7.31
CA LEU A 27 -1.87 2.29 -7.35
C LEU A 27 -3.07 2.98 -6.70
N ILE A 28 -4.30 2.61 -7.10
CA ILE A 28 -5.54 3.18 -6.56
C ILE A 28 -5.65 2.91 -5.05
N HIS A 29 -5.38 1.68 -4.61
CA HIS A 29 -5.45 1.33 -3.19
C HIS A 29 -4.37 2.04 -2.37
N SER A 30 -3.16 2.19 -2.89
CA SER A 30 -2.08 2.90 -2.20
C SER A 30 -2.42 4.39 -1.98
N ALA A 31 -3.03 5.04 -2.98
CA ALA A 31 -3.49 6.42 -2.85
C ALA A 31 -4.57 6.54 -1.76
N LYS A 32 -5.50 5.58 -1.70
CA LYS A 32 -6.54 5.56 -0.67
C LYS A 32 -6.02 5.24 0.73
N ALA A 33 -5.04 4.35 0.81
CA ALA A 33 -4.40 3.96 2.06
C ALA A 33 -3.59 5.12 2.64
N TYR A 34 -2.99 5.96 1.79
CA TYR A 34 -2.28 7.15 2.23
C TYR A 34 -3.15 8.06 3.10
N SER A 35 -4.41 8.29 2.71
CA SER A 35 -5.34 9.10 3.52
C SER A 35 -5.96 8.31 4.68
N SER A 36 -6.30 7.04 4.47
CA SER A 36 -7.06 6.25 5.44
C SER A 36 -6.20 5.70 6.58
N CYS A 37 -4.92 5.42 6.31
CA CYS A 37 -3.97 4.83 7.25
C CYS A 37 -2.95 5.83 7.79
N ALA A 38 -3.11 7.13 7.50
CA ALA A 38 -2.15 8.18 7.87
C ALA A 38 -1.72 8.17 9.37
N PRO A 39 -2.62 7.95 10.35
CA PRO A 39 -2.23 7.90 11.76
C PRO A 39 -1.26 6.74 12.07
N VAL A 40 -1.56 5.55 11.54
CA VAL A 40 -0.74 4.35 11.72
C VAL A 40 0.62 4.50 11.03
N VAL A 41 0.63 5.05 9.80
CA VAL A 41 1.87 5.37 9.07
C VAL A 41 2.75 6.29 9.91
N LYS A 42 2.16 7.32 10.54
CA LYS A 42 2.90 8.25 11.40
C LYS A 42 3.52 7.54 12.60
N LYS A 43 2.78 6.67 13.30
CA LYS A 43 3.31 5.91 14.44
C LYS A 43 4.45 4.97 14.04
N PHE A 44 4.28 4.23 12.94
CA PHE A 44 5.34 3.37 12.42
C PHE A 44 6.60 4.17 12.05
N ALA A 45 6.41 5.29 11.34
CA ALA A 45 7.52 6.18 10.97
C ALA A 45 8.22 6.78 12.20
N GLU A 46 7.47 7.18 13.24
CA GLU A 46 8.03 7.67 14.51
C GLU A 46 8.83 6.59 15.23
N CYS A 47 8.36 5.34 15.25
CA CYS A 47 9.09 4.22 15.82
C CYS A 47 10.42 3.99 15.08
N ARG A 48 10.36 3.94 13.74
CA ARG A 48 11.53 3.74 12.85
C ARG A 48 12.50 4.92 12.81
N LYS A 49 12.10 6.10 13.30
CA LYS A 49 13.00 7.26 13.47
C LYS A 49 13.91 7.11 14.69
N ARG A 50 13.48 6.38 15.72
CA ARG A 50 14.27 6.20 16.95
C ARG A 50 15.42 5.22 16.69
N PRO A 51 16.61 5.43 17.27
CA PRO A 51 17.74 4.50 17.11
C PRO A 51 17.37 3.06 17.49
N ILE A 52 16.54 2.91 18.53
CA ILE A 52 16.04 1.62 19.00
C ILE A 52 15.27 0.90 17.87
N GLY A 53 14.19 1.50 17.37
CA GLY A 53 13.36 0.90 16.32
C GLY A 53 13.97 0.88 14.91
N LYS A 54 15.11 1.55 14.71
CA LYS A 54 15.80 1.59 13.41
C LYS A 54 16.94 0.58 13.30
N ILE A 55 17.78 0.51 14.34
CA ILE A 55 19.10 -0.15 14.29
C ILE A 55 19.24 -1.20 15.38
N VAL A 56 18.87 -0.86 16.63
CA VAL A 56 19.16 -1.73 17.78
C VAL A 56 18.20 -2.90 17.84
N ASP A 57 16.90 -2.62 17.77
CA ASP A 57 15.84 -3.62 17.81
C ASP A 57 14.65 -3.14 16.95
N PRO A 58 14.70 -3.40 15.64
CA PRO A 58 13.61 -3.07 14.72
C PRO A 58 12.30 -3.79 15.03
N GLU A 59 12.34 -4.92 15.75
CA GLU A 59 11.15 -5.71 16.10
C GLU A 59 10.26 -4.96 17.08
N THR A 60 10.81 -4.00 17.85
CA THR A 60 9.99 -3.07 18.66
C THR A 60 8.95 -2.29 17.85
N CYS A 61 9.15 -2.13 16.53
CA CYS A 61 8.20 -1.47 15.65
C CYS A 61 7.22 -2.43 14.96
N GLN A 62 7.35 -3.74 15.18
CA GLN A 62 6.52 -4.76 14.55
C GLN A 62 5.01 -4.52 14.74
N PRO A 63 4.48 -4.18 15.93
CA PRO A 63 3.04 -3.95 16.09
C PRO A 63 2.51 -2.83 15.19
N TYR A 64 3.28 -1.75 15.02
CA TYR A 64 2.89 -0.65 14.13
C TYR A 64 2.96 -1.04 12.65
N ALA A 65 3.89 -1.93 12.28
CA ALA A 65 3.97 -2.47 10.93
C ALA A 65 2.79 -3.40 10.63
N GLU A 66 2.42 -4.26 11.58
CA GLU A 66 1.26 -5.15 11.48
C GLU A 66 -0.02 -4.33 11.28
N HIS A 67 -0.27 -3.31 12.10
CA HIS A 67 -1.43 -2.44 11.94
C HIS A 67 -1.45 -1.67 10.62
N LEU A 68 -0.27 -1.29 10.09
CA LEU A 68 -0.18 -0.65 8.79
C LEU A 68 -0.58 -1.61 7.66
N ILE A 69 -0.11 -2.85 7.71
CA ILE A 69 -0.46 -3.90 6.76
C ILE A 69 -1.94 -4.23 6.85
N GLU A 70 -2.49 -4.38 8.05
CA GLU A 70 -3.92 -4.58 8.29
C GLU A 70 -4.75 -3.45 7.68
N CYS A 71 -4.38 -2.19 7.95
CA CYS A 71 -5.10 -1.05 7.40
C CYS A 71 -5.06 -1.04 5.86
N TYR A 72 -3.90 -1.33 5.26
CA TYR A 72 -3.79 -1.44 3.81
C TYR A 72 -4.69 -2.55 3.25
N ASN A 73 -4.66 -3.74 3.86
CA ASN A 73 -5.48 -4.88 3.44
C ASN A 73 -6.98 -4.57 3.54
N GLU A 74 -7.41 -3.85 4.58
CA GLU A 74 -8.80 -3.39 4.68
C GLU A 74 -9.16 -2.39 3.58
N VAL A 75 -8.26 -1.47 3.23
CA VAL A 75 -8.46 -0.50 2.13
C VAL A 75 -8.55 -1.17 0.76
N LYS A 76 -7.94 -2.35 0.58
CA LYS A 76 -8.14 -3.15 -0.64
C LYS A 76 -9.57 -3.65 -0.77
N GLY A 77 -10.29 -3.82 0.35
CA GLY A 77 -11.71 -4.18 0.38
C GLY A 77 -12.60 -2.99 0.02
N VAL A 78 -12.69 -2.66 -1.28
CA VAL A 78 -13.51 -1.53 -1.77
C VAL A 78 -14.97 -1.68 -1.29
N PRO A 79 -15.49 -0.72 -0.49
CA PRO A 79 -16.88 -0.75 -0.04
C PRO A 79 -17.83 -0.64 -1.23
N ALA A 80 -19.01 -1.27 -1.13
CA ALA A 80 -20.02 -1.21 -2.19
C ALA A 80 -20.39 0.24 -2.57
N SER A 81 -20.41 1.15 -1.61
CA SER A 81 -20.67 2.58 -1.82
C SER A 81 -19.59 3.30 -2.65
N CYS A 82 -18.35 2.79 -2.64
CA CYS A 82 -17.22 3.40 -3.35
C CYS A 82 -16.85 2.64 -4.64
N LYS A 83 -17.51 1.50 -4.91
CA LYS A 83 -17.20 0.61 -6.04
C LYS A 83 -17.28 1.33 -7.39
N THR A 84 -18.34 2.10 -7.61
CA THR A 84 -18.51 2.86 -8.87
C THR A 84 -17.40 3.90 -9.07
N SER A 85 -17.00 4.61 -8.02
CA SER A 85 -15.89 5.58 -8.11
C SER A 85 -14.55 4.88 -8.35
N TYR A 86 -14.31 3.74 -7.70
CA TYR A 86 -13.13 2.92 -7.95
C TYR A 86 -13.05 2.45 -9.41
N GLU A 87 -14.14 1.91 -9.95
CA GLU A 87 -14.22 1.40 -11.32
C GLU A 87 -13.97 2.51 -12.35
N LYS A 88 -14.45 3.74 -12.11
CA LYS A 88 -14.15 4.89 -12.98
C LYS A 88 -12.66 5.17 -13.06
N VAL A 89 -11.97 5.20 -11.92
CA VAL A 89 -10.51 5.42 -11.88
C VAL A 89 -9.78 4.28 -12.58
N PHE A 90 -10.16 3.04 -12.28
CA PHE A 90 -9.53 1.86 -12.87
C PHE A 90 -9.68 1.86 -14.40
N ASN A 91 -10.89 2.11 -14.89
CA ASN A 91 -11.15 2.21 -16.33
C ASN A 91 -10.37 3.38 -16.96
N CYS A 92 -10.30 4.54 -16.29
CA CYS A 92 -9.51 5.67 -16.79
C CYS A 92 -8.02 5.30 -16.94
N LEU A 93 -7.44 4.62 -15.94
CA LEU A 93 -6.04 4.18 -15.99
C LEU A 93 -5.79 3.17 -17.12
N GLN A 94 -6.75 2.28 -17.40
CA GLN A 94 -6.65 1.33 -18.51
C GLN A 94 -6.68 1.99 -19.89
N HIS A 95 -7.51 3.03 -20.07
CA HIS A 95 -7.67 3.68 -21.37
C HIS A 95 -6.63 4.78 -21.64
N GLY A 96 -5.90 5.21 -20.60
CA GLY A 96 -4.92 6.28 -20.69
C GLY A 96 -5.60 7.66 -20.77
N GLY A 97 -5.43 8.47 -19.73
CA GLY A 97 -6.07 9.78 -19.66
C GLY A 97 -5.71 10.56 -18.39
N LYS A 98 -6.38 11.70 -18.19
CA LYS A 98 -6.28 12.48 -16.95
C LYS A 98 -7.28 11.94 -15.93
N CYS A 99 -6.82 11.04 -15.07
CA CYS A 99 -7.67 10.36 -14.08
C CYS A 99 -7.75 11.08 -12.74
N GLU A 100 -7.31 12.34 -12.66
CA GLU A 100 -7.18 13.10 -11.41
C GLU A 100 -8.55 13.38 -10.76
N GLU A 101 -9.55 13.72 -11.57
CA GLU A 101 -10.92 13.99 -11.08
C GLU A 101 -11.59 12.71 -10.58
N ASP A 102 -11.50 11.62 -11.35
CA ASP A 102 -12.01 10.31 -10.94
C ASP A 102 -11.32 9.84 -9.66
N LEU A 103 -9.99 10.03 -9.58
CA LEU A 103 -9.20 9.64 -8.41
C LEU A 103 -9.65 10.42 -7.18
N ARG A 104 -9.83 11.75 -7.30
CA ARG A 104 -10.36 12.57 -6.20
C ARG A 104 -11.74 12.07 -5.76
N GLY A 105 -12.64 11.76 -6.69
CA GLY A 105 -13.95 11.20 -6.37
C GLY A 105 -13.89 9.89 -5.57
N TYR A 106 -12.91 9.02 -5.85
CA TYR A 106 -12.67 7.81 -5.05
C TYR A 106 -12.01 8.10 -3.70
N LEU A 107 -11.05 9.04 -3.66
CA LEU A 107 -10.38 9.45 -2.42
C LEU A 107 -11.35 10.10 -1.41
N ASP A 108 -12.35 10.83 -1.90
CA ASP A 108 -13.38 11.47 -1.06
C ASP A 108 -14.45 10.50 -0.55
N CYS A 109 -14.60 9.32 -1.17
CA CYS A 109 -15.57 8.32 -0.73
C CYS A 109 -15.19 7.73 0.63
N LYS A 110 -16.07 7.79 1.64
CA LYS A 110 -15.73 7.34 3.00
C LYS A 110 -15.43 5.83 3.05
N HIS A 111 -14.27 5.48 3.62
CA HIS A 111 -13.84 4.10 3.83
C HIS A 111 -13.95 3.73 5.32
N PRO A 112 -14.46 2.54 5.70
CA PRO A 112 -14.56 2.12 7.10
C PRO A 112 -13.22 2.15 7.85
N ALA A 113 -12.13 1.78 7.16
CA ALA A 113 -10.77 1.85 7.71
C ALA A 113 -10.39 3.26 8.20
N THR A 114 -10.88 4.34 7.57
CA THR A 114 -10.56 5.70 7.99
C THR A 114 -11.00 5.96 9.44
N SER A 115 -12.23 5.58 9.80
CA SER A 115 -12.72 5.74 11.18
C SER A 115 -12.09 4.75 12.17
N LYS A 116 -11.76 3.55 11.71
CA LYS A 116 -11.15 2.51 12.55
C LYS A 116 -9.75 2.91 13.02
N TYR A 117 -8.94 3.47 12.12
CA TYR A 117 -7.55 3.78 12.38
C TYR A 117 -7.29 5.24 12.78
N GLU A 118 -8.32 6.08 12.85
CA GLU A 118 -8.22 7.49 13.25
C GLU A 118 -7.62 7.69 14.66
N LYS A 119 -7.82 6.72 15.55
CA LYS A 119 -7.43 6.79 16.97
C LYS A 119 -6.04 6.23 17.31
N TYR A 120 -5.30 5.75 16.31
CA TYR A 120 -3.92 5.28 16.49
C TYR A 120 -2.95 6.44 16.69
#